data_AF-A0A2A6CAG8-F1
#
_entry.id   AF-A0A2A6CAG8-F1
#
_cell.length_a   1.000
_cell.length_b   1.000
_cell.length_c   1.000
_cell.angle_alpha   90.00
_cell.angle_beta   90.00
_cell.angle_gamma   90.00
#
_symmetry.space_group_name_H-M   'P 1'
#
loop_
_entity.id
_entity.type
_entity.pdbx_description
1 polymer ?
#
loop_
_entity_poly.entity_id
_entity_poly.type
_entity_poly.pdbx_seq_one_letter_code
_entity_poly.pdbx_strand_id
1 'polypeptide(L)'
;MVASRLFFVTVTEFYAVSSVLPHFEVKMGSSQSSTGVELTTNEKVERLFRLNKRNARSRSLDTRQESASTKSPRAVGGSQSAKFPKTTSNRYATTRIRHPPEGSHLKKASCQSGLTPEQKRILETSWVKATPKQIRKATEDVFASIINHDRSLAVMFRLDDVPINRIRENQAFKKHAANFALVLDLVIKNIPDNVDSCCQALQALGGQHVSLRDRGFDSIYWDVFTDCFENNPPATFKTDIDREAWSAMILFILAQMKLGFRQVDRKPDRLSVTALYQGQPLERTKSAMATTNNVILLSLFFTSIFASNNTLTRISRDVNTVCTPDQIGDLLQCYARFLALYNFLIEQVGSRSVLPHFSKLYYEMNRQSLSTICINWNVMTTCIAPFSLQCINLQVFQKVTYDQPDAILYMQNHAFFEYACGTGNNLFMANEGCLTTALAVSSFPKRLLDCGGNSQVEDPGMLCQAAQGTNQCIKDSFFRECGESAAIGACHAATNIARRAEEVEPMCLIDMDITCSGNYDSILVIIASTLAYMLTR
;
A
#
# COMPACT_ATOMS: atom_id res chain seq x y z
N MET A 1 -45.47 14.59 -19.85
CA MET A 1 -46.57 13.79 -19.28
C MET A 1 -46.56 12.43 -19.97
N VAL A 2 -46.56 11.35 -19.18
CA VAL A 2 -46.57 9.91 -19.59
C VAL A 2 -45.20 9.43 -20.14
N ALA A 3 -44.54 8.35 -19.70
CA ALA A 3 -44.89 7.21 -18.86
C ALA A 3 -43.66 6.62 -18.12
N SER A 4 -43.94 5.98 -16.99
CA SER A 4 -43.10 5.14 -16.13
C SER A 4 -43.01 3.66 -16.60
N ARG A 5 -42.19 2.88 -15.86
CA ARG A 5 -42.03 1.39 -15.80
C ARG A 5 -40.92 0.86 -16.73
N LEU A 6 -40.07 -0.12 -16.42
CA LEU A 6 -40.02 -1.30 -15.51
C LEU A 6 -38.55 -1.45 -14.98
N PHE A 7 -38.15 -2.20 -13.95
CA PHE A 7 -38.41 -3.60 -13.56
C PHE A 7 -38.11 -3.83 -12.06
N PHE A 8 -38.96 -4.59 -11.38
CA PHE A 8 -38.71 -5.28 -10.10
C PHE A 8 -38.91 -6.78 -10.38
N VAL A 9 -37.96 -7.63 -9.99
CA VAL A 9 -38.16 -9.09 -9.95
C VAL A 9 -37.70 -9.61 -8.59
N THR A 10 -38.67 -10.15 -7.86
CA THR A 10 -38.56 -10.91 -6.61
C THR A 10 -38.29 -12.38 -6.90
N VAL A 11 -37.43 -13.04 -6.12
CA VAL A 11 -37.53 -14.49 -5.88
C VAL A 11 -37.17 -14.80 -4.42
N THR A 12 -38.15 -15.33 -3.71
CA THR A 12 -38.13 -15.93 -2.38
C THR A 12 -38.18 -17.45 -2.48
N GLU A 13 -37.74 -18.13 -1.42
CA GLU A 13 -37.88 -19.56 -1.08
C GLU A 13 -36.85 -20.56 -1.69
N PHE A 14 -36.10 -21.27 -0.83
CA PHE A 14 -36.14 -22.74 -0.68
C PHE A 14 -35.21 -23.22 0.49
N TYR A 15 -35.85 -23.82 1.50
CA TYR A 15 -35.45 -24.90 2.44
C TYR A 15 -34.31 -24.79 3.49
N ALA A 16 -34.76 -25.09 4.73
CA ALA A 16 -34.03 -25.62 5.86
C ALA A 16 -33.74 -27.14 5.73
N VAL A 17 -32.73 -27.65 6.47
CA VAL A 17 -32.79 -28.83 7.38
C VAL A 17 -31.36 -29.18 7.89
N SER A 18 -31.21 -29.05 9.21
CA SER A 18 -30.54 -29.86 10.24
C SER A 18 -29.17 -30.58 10.07
N SER A 19 -28.26 -30.22 11.00
CA SER A 19 -27.51 -31.06 11.98
C SER A 19 -26.60 -32.22 11.53
N VAL A 20 -25.36 -32.27 12.05
CA VAL A 20 -24.88 -33.17 13.14
C VAL A 20 -23.35 -33.00 13.31
N LEU A 21 -22.92 -32.71 14.53
CA LEU A 21 -21.52 -32.76 15.00
C LEU A 21 -21.10 -34.19 15.32
N PRO A 22 -19.78 -34.48 15.33
CA PRO A 22 -19.27 -35.19 16.49
C PRO A 22 -18.03 -34.54 17.12
N HIS A 23 -18.08 -34.53 18.46
CA HIS A 23 -16.99 -34.36 19.40
C HIS A 23 -15.77 -35.23 19.04
N PHE A 24 -14.58 -34.63 19.11
CA PHE A 24 -13.34 -35.37 19.38
C PHE A 24 -12.59 -34.74 20.54
N GLU A 25 -12.47 -35.53 21.59
CA GLU A 25 -11.74 -35.28 22.83
C GLU A 25 -10.30 -35.80 22.62
N VAL A 26 -9.28 -34.93 22.78
CA VAL A 26 -7.87 -35.34 22.74
C VAL A 26 -7.14 -34.85 23.98
N LYS A 27 -6.57 -35.84 24.67
CA LYS A 27 -5.83 -35.80 25.94
C LYS A 27 -4.64 -34.85 25.91
N MET A 28 -4.47 -34.10 27.00
CA MET A 28 -3.24 -33.37 27.32
C MET A 28 -2.10 -34.33 27.68
N GLY A 29 -0.92 -34.07 27.10
CA GLY A 29 0.34 -34.74 27.42
C GLY A 29 1.50 -33.75 27.54
N SER A 30 1.98 -33.63 28.78
CA SER A 30 3.24 -33.10 29.34
C SER A 30 4.38 -32.57 28.43
N SER A 31 4.79 -31.33 28.75
CA SER A 31 6.16 -30.80 28.94
C SER A 31 7.35 -31.37 28.17
N GLN A 32 8.04 -30.50 27.40
CA GLN A 32 9.47 -30.62 27.13
C GLN A 32 10.22 -29.28 27.21
N SER A 33 11.24 -29.33 28.06
CA SER A 33 12.41 -28.49 28.29
C SER A 33 13.04 -27.85 27.04
N SER A 34 13.27 -26.54 27.09
CA SER A 34 14.10 -25.78 26.15
C SER A 34 15.60 -26.03 26.43
N THR A 35 16.28 -26.67 25.49
CA THR A 35 17.75 -26.75 25.46
C THR A 35 18.28 -25.57 24.67
N GLY A 36 18.82 -24.57 25.37
CA GLY A 36 19.56 -23.47 24.75
C GLY A 36 20.91 -23.99 24.24
N VAL A 37 21.10 -23.97 22.93
CA VAL A 37 22.40 -24.27 22.32
C VAL A 37 23.32 -23.08 22.52
N GLU A 38 24.33 -23.24 23.38
CA GLU A 38 25.33 -22.21 23.64
C GLU A 38 26.30 -22.09 22.44
N LEU A 39 26.30 -20.93 21.78
CA LEU A 39 27.20 -20.64 20.66
C LEU A 39 28.67 -20.75 21.08
N THR A 40 29.46 -21.41 20.23
CA THR A 40 30.91 -21.58 20.46
C THR A 40 31.64 -20.23 20.37
N THR A 41 32.79 -20.11 21.04
CA THR A 41 33.61 -18.88 21.02
C THR A 41 34.00 -18.46 19.60
N ASN A 42 34.24 -19.43 18.71
CA ASN A 42 34.57 -19.17 17.31
C ASN A 42 33.40 -18.56 16.53
N GLU A 43 32.16 -19.02 16.77
CA GLU A 43 30.97 -18.42 16.16
C GLU A 43 30.71 -17.00 16.69
N LYS A 44 30.97 -16.76 17.98
CA LYS A 44 30.88 -15.41 18.57
C LYS A 44 31.91 -14.44 17.95
N VAL A 45 33.15 -14.89 17.74
CA VAL A 45 34.23 -14.08 17.13
C VAL A 45 33.94 -13.81 15.65
N GLU A 46 33.54 -14.82 14.89
CA GLU A 46 33.16 -14.67 13.48
C GLU A 46 31.95 -13.72 13.32
N ARG A 47 30.95 -13.83 14.22
CA ARG A 47 29.81 -12.90 14.26
C ARG A 47 30.26 -11.46 14.52
N LEU A 48 31.23 -11.25 15.40
CA LEU A 48 31.80 -9.91 15.67
C LEU A 48 32.59 -9.36 14.48
N PHE A 49 33.38 -10.17 13.78
CA PHE A 49 34.08 -9.73 12.57
C PHE A 49 33.10 -9.35 11.45
N ARG A 50 32.05 -10.14 11.25
CA ARG A 50 30.98 -9.79 10.30
C ARG A 50 30.23 -8.53 10.72
N LEU A 51 29.90 -8.37 12.00
CA LEU A 51 29.25 -7.16 12.51
C LEU A 51 30.12 -5.92 12.29
N ASN A 52 31.44 -6.02 12.49
CA ASN A 52 32.36 -4.90 12.29
C ASN A 52 32.50 -4.54 10.80
N LYS A 53 32.66 -5.54 9.92
CA LYS A 53 32.69 -5.35 8.46
C LYS A 53 31.38 -4.75 7.94
N ARG A 54 30.23 -5.15 8.51
CA ARG A 54 28.91 -4.59 8.24
C ARG A 54 28.80 -3.14 8.71
N ASN A 55 29.20 -2.84 9.94
CA ASN A 55 29.20 -1.47 10.48
C ASN A 55 30.05 -0.53 9.63
N ALA A 56 31.20 -0.99 9.12
CA ALA A 56 32.01 -0.21 8.19
C ALA A 56 31.30 0.06 6.85
N ARG A 57 30.63 -0.96 6.27
CA ARG A 57 29.86 -0.83 5.02
C ARG A 57 28.61 0.02 5.16
N SER A 58 27.81 -0.18 6.21
CA SER A 58 26.59 0.60 6.49
C SER A 58 26.93 2.06 6.76
N ARG A 59 27.94 2.34 7.61
CA ARG A 59 28.39 3.72 7.87
C ARG A 59 28.85 4.41 6.59
N SER A 60 29.51 3.69 5.67
CA SER A 60 29.91 4.25 4.37
C SER A 60 28.71 4.61 3.48
N LEU A 61 27.61 3.85 3.55
CA LEU A 61 26.38 4.15 2.79
C LEU A 61 25.57 5.28 3.44
N ASP A 62 25.41 5.24 4.77
CA ASP A 62 24.71 6.28 5.55
C ASP A 62 25.40 7.64 5.39
N THR A 63 26.74 7.70 5.50
CA THR A 63 27.51 8.96 5.36
C THR A 63 27.39 9.54 3.95
N ARG A 64 27.33 8.69 2.91
CA ARG A 64 27.19 9.11 1.50
C ARG A 64 25.77 9.62 1.19
N GLN A 65 24.75 9.15 1.91
CA GLN A 65 23.36 9.59 1.76
C GLN A 65 23.04 10.84 2.62
N GLU A 66 23.56 10.94 3.84
CA GLU A 66 23.38 12.12 4.70
C GLU A 66 24.07 13.37 4.12
N SER A 67 25.26 13.21 3.55
CA SER A 67 26.00 14.29 2.85
C SER A 67 25.31 14.77 1.57
N ALA A 68 24.41 13.97 1.00
CA ALA A 68 23.58 14.34 -0.14
C ALA A 68 22.28 15.06 0.25
N SER A 69 21.80 14.83 1.49
CA SER A 69 20.59 15.41 2.07
C SER A 69 20.83 16.76 2.78
N THR A 70 22.01 16.97 3.35
CA THR A 70 22.34 18.18 4.14
C THR A 70 23.45 19.02 3.49
N LYS A 71 23.09 19.84 2.49
CA LYS A 71 23.91 21.00 2.09
C LYS A 71 23.23 22.29 2.53
N SER A 72 23.55 22.70 3.77
CA SER A 72 23.39 24.09 4.24
C SER A 72 24.74 24.81 4.13
N PRO A 73 24.79 26.08 3.71
CA PRO A 73 26.05 26.81 3.59
C PRO A 73 26.61 27.11 4.99
N ARG A 74 27.75 26.49 5.35
CA ARG A 74 28.48 26.86 6.55
C ARG A 74 29.16 28.21 6.37
N ALA A 75 28.89 29.09 7.33
CA ALA A 75 29.61 30.32 7.58
C ALA A 75 31.09 30.06 7.91
N VAL A 76 31.93 30.98 7.44
CA VAL A 76 33.38 31.04 7.68
C VAL A 76 33.64 31.76 8.99
N GLY A 77 34.55 31.19 9.79
CA GLY A 77 35.19 31.79 10.96
C GLY A 77 35.51 30.67 11.96
N GLY A 78 36.72 30.39 12.38
CA GLY A 78 38.03 31.03 12.23
C GLY A 78 38.81 30.65 13.48
N SER A 79 40.04 30.12 13.35
CA SER A 79 41.22 30.40 14.19
C SER A 79 42.29 29.30 14.13
N GLN A 80 43.42 29.69 13.51
CA GLN A 80 44.82 29.47 13.89
C GLN A 80 45.33 28.07 14.30
N SER A 81 46.32 27.54 13.55
CA SER A 81 47.76 27.74 13.84
C SER A 81 48.60 26.54 13.36
N ALA A 82 49.48 26.75 12.37
CA ALA A 82 50.88 26.27 12.33
C ALA A 82 51.52 26.60 10.98
N LYS A 83 52.76 27.09 11.06
CA LYS A 83 53.63 27.66 10.01
C LYS A 83 54.33 26.59 9.17
N PHE A 84 54.67 26.90 7.91
CA PHE A 84 56.00 26.83 7.23
C PHE A 84 55.86 26.92 5.67
N PRO A 85 56.92 27.22 4.88
CA PRO A 85 56.98 28.48 4.13
C PRO A 85 56.84 28.42 2.60
N LYS A 86 56.60 29.64 2.09
CA LYS A 86 56.61 30.22 0.74
C LYS A 86 57.52 29.56 -0.30
N THR A 87 56.97 29.36 -1.50
CA THR A 87 57.64 29.68 -2.77
C THR A 87 56.68 30.42 -3.72
N THR A 88 57.29 31.30 -4.48
CA THR A 88 56.78 32.46 -5.20
C THR A 88 56.36 32.10 -6.62
N SER A 89 55.24 32.64 -7.14
CA SER A 89 55.24 33.42 -8.40
C SER A 89 53.82 33.81 -8.86
N ASN A 90 53.67 35.11 -9.06
CA ASN A 90 52.59 35.86 -9.72
C ASN A 90 52.17 35.31 -11.09
N ARG A 91 50.88 35.45 -11.41
CA ARG A 91 50.43 36.31 -12.53
C ARG A 91 48.96 36.71 -12.41
N TYR A 92 48.75 38.01 -12.57
CA TYR A 92 47.50 38.74 -12.63
C TYR A 92 46.58 38.25 -13.74
N ALA A 93 45.28 38.09 -13.44
CA ALA A 93 44.21 38.21 -14.42
C ALA A 93 42.95 38.78 -13.74
N THR A 94 42.40 39.78 -14.39
CA THR A 94 41.40 40.75 -13.97
C THR A 94 40.01 40.13 -13.76
N THR A 95 39.43 40.37 -12.58
CA THR A 95 38.09 39.94 -12.19
C THR A 95 37.02 40.76 -12.92
N ARG A 96 36.30 40.14 -13.87
CA ARG A 96 34.96 40.59 -14.30
C ARG A 96 33.91 39.89 -13.45
N ILE A 97 33.19 40.67 -12.65
CA ILE A 97 32.00 40.26 -11.92
C ILE A 97 30.95 39.85 -12.96
N ARG A 98 30.64 38.56 -13.05
CA ARG A 98 29.45 38.04 -13.74
C ARG A 98 28.40 37.74 -12.68
N HIS A 99 27.22 38.30 -12.86
CA HIS A 99 26.01 37.95 -12.13
C HIS A 99 25.75 36.44 -12.17
N PRO A 100 25.32 35.80 -11.06
CA PRO A 100 24.91 34.41 -11.07
C PRO A 100 23.56 34.29 -11.79
N PRO A 101 23.36 33.27 -12.67
CA PRO A 101 22.05 33.01 -13.24
C PRO A 101 21.12 32.47 -12.15
N GLU A 102 19.97 33.13 -12.00
CA GLU A 102 18.80 32.59 -11.31
C GLU A 102 18.39 31.27 -11.95
N GLY A 103 18.08 30.26 -11.13
CA GLY A 103 17.52 28.99 -11.59
C GLY A 103 18.34 27.75 -11.32
N SER A 104 19.04 27.63 -10.17
CA SER A 104 19.48 26.31 -9.70
C SER A 104 18.31 25.58 -9.05
N HIS A 105 17.52 24.86 -9.83
CA HIS A 105 16.74 23.74 -9.30
C HIS A 105 17.71 22.85 -8.52
N LEU A 106 17.56 22.80 -7.20
CA LEU A 106 18.24 21.84 -6.34
C LEU A 106 17.91 20.44 -6.89
N LYS A 107 18.82 19.87 -7.68
CA LYS A 107 18.74 18.47 -8.09
C LYS A 107 18.65 17.64 -6.82
N LYS A 108 17.45 17.10 -6.55
CA LYS A 108 17.23 16.08 -5.53
C LYS A 108 18.31 15.02 -5.74
N ALA A 109 19.11 14.75 -4.71
CA ALA A 109 20.17 13.77 -4.82
C ALA A 109 19.58 12.44 -5.26
N SER A 110 20.02 11.93 -6.42
CA SER A 110 19.57 10.64 -6.92
C SER A 110 20.03 9.53 -6.00
N CYS A 111 19.16 8.56 -5.79
CA CYS A 111 19.48 7.38 -5.01
C CYS A 111 20.58 6.58 -5.71
N GLN A 112 21.61 6.21 -4.96
CA GLN A 112 22.70 5.39 -5.46
C GLN A 112 22.64 4.03 -4.78
N SER A 113 22.67 2.94 -5.56
CA SER A 113 22.65 1.60 -5.00
C SER A 113 23.95 1.21 -4.31
N GLY A 114 25.07 1.78 -4.76
CA GLY A 114 26.41 1.42 -4.28
C GLY A 114 26.95 0.11 -4.88
N LEU A 115 26.18 -0.56 -5.73
CA LEU A 115 26.62 -1.76 -6.44
C LEU A 115 27.43 -1.40 -7.69
N THR A 116 28.52 -2.11 -7.91
CA THR A 116 29.33 -2.01 -9.14
C THR A 116 28.57 -2.59 -10.33
N PRO A 117 28.85 -2.16 -11.58
CA PRO A 117 28.24 -2.74 -12.77
C PRO A 117 28.39 -4.27 -12.84
N GLU A 118 29.53 -4.79 -12.41
CA GLU A 118 29.78 -6.24 -12.36
C GLU A 118 28.89 -6.95 -11.34
N GLN A 119 28.71 -6.39 -10.15
CA GLN A 119 27.78 -6.94 -9.15
C GLN A 119 26.33 -6.96 -9.66
N LYS A 120 25.90 -5.90 -10.37
CA LYS A 120 24.56 -5.86 -10.99
C LYS A 120 24.38 -7.00 -11.99
N ARG A 121 25.37 -7.18 -12.89
CA ARG A 121 25.39 -8.27 -13.87
C ARG A 121 25.36 -9.66 -13.22
N ILE A 122 26.11 -9.85 -12.12
CA ILE A 122 26.13 -11.10 -11.36
C ILE A 122 24.75 -11.39 -10.75
N LEU A 123 24.10 -10.38 -10.16
CA LEU A 123 22.76 -10.51 -9.58
C LEU A 123 21.74 -10.95 -10.64
N GLU A 124 21.67 -10.25 -11.77
CA GLU A 124 20.77 -10.58 -12.86
C GLU A 124 21.01 -12.00 -13.38
N THR A 125 22.26 -12.31 -13.75
CA THR A 125 22.59 -13.61 -14.36
C THR A 125 22.39 -14.77 -13.38
N SER A 126 22.67 -14.57 -12.09
CA SER A 126 22.46 -15.60 -11.06
C SER A 126 20.99 -15.77 -10.70
N TRP A 127 20.21 -14.70 -10.74
CA TRP A 127 18.77 -14.72 -10.49
C TRP A 127 18.00 -15.37 -11.64
N VAL A 128 18.30 -15.01 -12.89
CA VAL A 128 17.68 -15.62 -14.10
C VAL A 128 17.95 -17.12 -14.19
N LYS A 129 19.11 -17.58 -13.71
CA LYS A 129 19.44 -19.01 -13.62
C LYS A 129 18.66 -19.75 -12.53
N ALA A 130 18.10 -19.03 -11.55
CA ALA A 130 17.40 -19.65 -10.45
C ALA A 130 15.99 -20.07 -10.88
N THR A 131 15.67 -21.34 -10.70
CA THR A 131 14.32 -21.84 -10.92
C THR A 131 13.34 -21.27 -9.89
N PRO A 132 12.04 -21.14 -10.20
CA PRO A 132 11.03 -20.70 -9.24
C PRO A 132 11.03 -21.52 -7.93
N LYS A 133 11.35 -22.82 -8.02
CA LYS A 133 11.49 -23.71 -6.86
C LYS A 133 12.70 -23.33 -5.98
N GLN A 134 13.81 -22.95 -6.59
CA GLN A 134 15.01 -22.51 -5.85
C GLN A 134 14.79 -21.15 -5.18
N ILE A 135 14.15 -20.21 -5.86
CA ILE A 135 13.80 -18.90 -5.28
C ILE A 135 12.87 -19.08 -4.09
N ARG A 136 11.77 -19.84 -4.26
CA ARG A 136 10.83 -20.13 -3.18
C ARG A 136 11.52 -20.79 -1.99
N LYS A 137 12.36 -21.81 -2.24
CA LYS A 137 13.11 -22.46 -1.16
C LYS A 137 14.00 -21.45 -0.42
N ALA A 138 14.74 -20.60 -1.13
CA ALA A 138 15.62 -19.62 -0.53
C ALA A 138 14.86 -18.61 0.36
N THR A 139 13.71 -18.12 -0.09
CA THR A 139 12.92 -17.17 0.71
C THR A 139 12.21 -17.82 1.90
N GLU A 140 11.78 -19.08 1.77
CA GLU A 140 11.33 -19.89 2.91
C GLU A 140 12.48 -20.15 3.91
N ASP A 141 13.71 -20.39 3.43
CA ASP A 141 14.90 -20.57 4.27
C ASP A 141 15.24 -19.29 5.04
N VAL A 142 15.19 -18.12 4.38
CA VAL A 142 15.31 -16.81 5.04
C VAL A 142 14.24 -16.65 6.13
N PHE A 143 12.97 -16.90 5.80
CA PHE A 143 11.89 -16.62 6.75
C PHE A 143 11.91 -17.58 7.94
N ALA A 144 12.22 -18.85 7.71
CA ALA A 144 12.46 -19.81 8.78
C ALA A 144 13.64 -19.38 9.67
N SER A 145 14.73 -18.89 9.07
CA SER A 145 15.89 -18.37 9.80
C SER A 145 15.51 -17.19 10.69
N ILE A 146 14.66 -16.27 10.22
CA ILE A 146 14.17 -15.13 11.00
C ILE A 146 13.42 -15.61 12.25
N ILE A 147 12.45 -16.50 12.05
CA ILE A 147 11.61 -17.00 13.16
C ILE A 147 12.41 -17.87 14.14
N ASN A 148 13.42 -18.60 13.65
CA ASN A 148 14.32 -19.38 14.50
C ASN A 148 15.31 -18.49 15.27
N HIS A 149 15.69 -17.33 14.71
CA HIS A 149 16.60 -16.40 15.38
C HIS A 149 15.95 -15.78 16.61
N ASP A 150 14.70 -15.37 16.47
CA ASP A 150 13.90 -14.82 17.56
C ASP A 150 12.44 -15.28 17.41
N ARG A 151 12.03 -16.15 18.33
CA ARG A 151 10.69 -16.74 18.30
C ARG A 151 9.59 -15.71 18.56
N SER A 152 9.89 -14.59 19.22
CA SER A 152 8.92 -13.52 19.45
C SER A 152 8.42 -12.91 18.14
N LEU A 153 9.24 -12.95 17.08
CA LEU A 153 8.87 -12.49 15.74
C LEU A 153 7.69 -13.29 15.16
N ALA A 154 7.48 -14.54 15.58
CA ALA A 154 6.36 -15.35 15.11
C ALA A 154 4.99 -14.70 15.40
N VAL A 155 4.86 -13.98 16.52
CA VAL A 155 3.63 -13.26 16.90
C VAL A 155 3.28 -12.17 15.86
N MET A 156 4.28 -11.47 15.33
CA MET A 156 4.06 -10.45 14.29
C MET A 156 3.54 -11.06 12.98
N PHE A 157 3.76 -12.35 12.75
CA PHE A 157 3.29 -13.05 11.57
C PHE A 157 2.09 -13.96 11.84
N ARG A 158 1.54 -13.94 13.07
CA ARG A 158 0.45 -14.84 13.51
C ARG A 158 0.83 -16.33 13.33
N LEU A 159 2.06 -16.65 13.72
CA LEU A 159 2.65 -17.99 13.65
C LEU A 159 3.06 -18.49 15.05
N ASP A 160 2.62 -17.81 16.10
CA ASP A 160 2.96 -18.10 17.49
C ASP A 160 2.41 -19.44 17.96
N ASP A 161 1.22 -19.83 17.50
CA ASP A 161 0.57 -21.12 17.75
C ASP A 161 1.11 -22.27 16.88
N VAL A 162 1.86 -21.95 15.82
CA VAL A 162 2.36 -22.95 14.85
C VAL A 162 3.67 -23.57 15.35
N PRO A 163 3.74 -24.89 15.57
CA PRO A 163 4.98 -25.57 15.97
C PRO A 163 6.12 -25.35 14.96
N ILE A 164 7.33 -25.11 15.46
CA ILE A 164 8.49 -24.72 14.63
C ILE A 164 8.84 -25.76 13.55
N ASN A 165 8.66 -27.04 13.87
CA ASN A 165 8.88 -28.16 12.95
C ASN A 165 7.83 -28.24 11.83
N ARG A 166 6.68 -27.57 11.98
CA ARG A 166 5.60 -27.52 10.98
C ARG A 166 5.42 -26.14 10.36
N ILE A 167 6.24 -25.16 10.72
CA ILE A 167 6.04 -23.77 10.30
C ILE A 167 6.08 -23.59 8.78
N ARG A 168 6.90 -24.40 8.09
CA ARG A 168 7.02 -24.39 6.63
C ARG A 168 5.80 -24.94 5.91
N GLU A 169 4.94 -25.69 6.58
CA GLU A 169 3.71 -26.24 6.01
C GLU A 169 2.58 -25.22 6.01
N ASN A 170 2.64 -24.26 6.96
CA ASN A 170 1.63 -23.22 7.18
C ASN A 170 1.50 -22.27 5.97
N GLN A 171 0.27 -21.92 5.63
CA GLN A 171 -0.02 -21.06 4.47
C GLN A 171 0.36 -19.60 4.68
N ALA A 172 0.17 -19.05 5.88
CA ALA A 172 0.61 -17.70 6.22
C ALA A 172 2.13 -17.58 6.11
N PHE A 173 2.86 -18.62 6.55
CA PHE A 173 4.31 -18.70 6.38
C PHE A 173 4.72 -18.63 4.90
N LYS A 174 4.13 -19.50 4.05
CA LYS A 174 4.43 -19.54 2.61
C LYS A 174 4.10 -18.23 1.91
N LYS A 175 2.95 -17.63 2.23
CA LYS A 175 2.52 -16.35 1.67
C LYS A 175 3.52 -15.24 2.01
N HIS A 176 3.95 -15.16 3.27
CA HIS A 176 4.92 -14.16 3.68
C HIS A 176 6.31 -14.38 3.05
N ALA A 177 6.78 -15.63 2.99
CA ALA A 177 8.02 -15.97 2.30
C ALA A 177 7.98 -15.64 0.79
N ALA A 178 6.81 -15.76 0.14
CA ALA A 178 6.64 -15.37 -1.25
C ALA A 178 6.79 -13.84 -1.45
N ASN A 179 6.38 -13.02 -0.47
CA ASN A 179 6.57 -11.57 -0.53
C ASN A 179 8.06 -11.18 -0.59
N PHE A 180 8.95 -11.93 0.08
CA PHE A 180 10.40 -11.71 -0.04
C PHE A 180 10.89 -11.94 -1.47
N ALA A 181 10.36 -12.95 -2.17
CA ALA A 181 10.74 -13.22 -3.56
C ALA A 181 10.33 -12.07 -4.47
N LEU A 182 9.15 -11.49 -4.24
CA LEU A 182 8.65 -10.34 -4.99
C LEU A 182 9.51 -9.09 -4.78
N VAL A 183 9.93 -8.81 -3.54
CA VAL A 183 10.85 -7.68 -3.27
C VAL A 183 12.20 -7.90 -3.94
N LEU A 184 12.78 -9.11 -3.84
CA LEU A 184 14.06 -9.42 -4.46
C LEU A 184 14.00 -9.29 -5.98
N ASP A 185 12.94 -9.80 -6.61
CA ASP A 185 12.71 -9.72 -8.04
C ASP A 185 12.55 -8.26 -8.51
N LEU A 186 11.77 -7.46 -7.76
CA LEU A 186 11.63 -6.03 -7.97
C LEU A 186 12.98 -5.32 -7.98
N VAL A 187 13.83 -5.63 -7.01
CA VAL A 187 15.12 -4.96 -6.84
C VAL A 187 16.09 -5.35 -7.96
N ILE A 188 16.20 -6.65 -8.27
CA ILE A 188 17.13 -7.15 -9.29
C ILE A 188 16.79 -6.60 -10.67
N LYS A 189 15.50 -6.52 -11.02
CA LYS A 189 15.04 -5.98 -12.31
C LYS A 189 15.27 -4.47 -12.47
N ASN A 190 15.41 -3.72 -11.37
CA ASN A 190 15.41 -2.25 -11.42
C ASN A 190 16.71 -1.60 -10.96
N ILE A 191 17.57 -2.29 -10.22
CA ILE A 191 18.91 -1.78 -9.87
C ILE A 191 19.77 -1.35 -11.09
N PRO A 192 19.73 -2.02 -12.26
CA PRO A 192 20.51 -1.64 -13.44
C PRO A 192 20.21 -0.23 -13.90
N ASP A 193 18.95 0.04 -14.24
CA ASP A 193 18.53 1.22 -15.00
C ASP A 193 17.57 2.14 -14.23
N ASN A 194 16.82 1.62 -13.25
CA ASN A 194 15.73 2.31 -12.55
C ASN A 194 15.97 2.40 -11.03
N VAL A 195 17.19 2.76 -10.64
CA VAL A 195 17.61 2.76 -9.23
C VAL A 195 16.79 3.72 -8.36
N ASP A 196 16.42 4.89 -8.90
CA ASP A 196 15.63 5.89 -8.17
C ASP A 196 14.23 5.36 -7.82
N SER A 197 13.56 4.73 -8.79
CA SER A 197 12.24 4.11 -8.60
C SER A 197 12.31 2.93 -7.62
N CYS A 198 13.37 2.11 -7.71
CA CYS A 198 13.65 1.04 -6.75
C CYS A 198 13.80 1.58 -5.33
N CYS A 199 14.54 2.68 -5.13
CA CYS A 199 14.68 3.29 -3.81
C CYS A 199 13.36 3.85 -3.27
N GLN A 200 12.56 4.52 -4.10
CA GLN A 200 11.26 5.03 -3.69
C GLN A 200 10.33 3.90 -3.21
N ALA A 201 10.29 2.78 -3.95
CA ALA A 201 9.52 1.60 -3.57
C ALA A 201 10.00 0.99 -2.24
N LEU A 202 11.30 0.80 -2.08
CA LEU A 202 11.88 0.26 -0.85
C LEU A 202 11.68 1.18 0.37
N GLN A 203 11.79 2.50 0.17
CA GLN A 203 11.51 3.49 1.23
C GLN A 203 10.02 3.50 1.59
N ALA A 204 9.12 3.43 0.61
CA ALA A 204 7.69 3.32 0.87
C ALA A 204 7.39 2.05 1.69
N LEU A 205 7.92 0.90 1.28
CA LEU A 205 7.80 -0.37 2.00
C LEU A 205 8.33 -0.26 3.43
N GLY A 206 9.51 0.35 3.62
CA GLY A 206 10.08 0.61 4.94
C GLY A 206 9.21 1.52 5.81
N GLY A 207 8.62 2.56 5.24
CA GLY A 207 7.69 3.46 5.92
C GLY A 207 6.46 2.72 6.47
N GLN A 208 5.96 1.72 5.76
CA GLN A 208 4.82 0.93 6.23
C GLN A 208 5.15 0.04 7.43
N HIS A 209 6.43 -0.35 7.60
CA HIS A 209 6.86 -1.15 8.75
C HIS A 209 6.75 -0.36 10.08
N VAL A 210 6.58 0.97 10.05
CA VAL A 210 6.29 1.76 11.25
C VAL A 210 4.98 1.31 11.91
N SER A 211 3.98 0.88 11.13
CA SER A 211 2.70 0.36 11.66
C SER A 211 2.87 -0.94 12.47
N LEU A 212 3.99 -1.65 12.32
CA LEU A 212 4.26 -2.88 13.06
C LEU A 212 4.89 -2.60 14.44
N ARG A 213 5.21 -1.34 14.75
CA ARG A 213 5.82 -0.96 16.03
C ARG A 213 4.92 -1.31 17.21
N ASP A 214 3.61 -1.08 17.07
CA ASP A 214 2.60 -1.44 18.09
C ASP A 214 2.47 -2.96 18.28
N ARG A 215 2.96 -3.74 17.32
CA ARG A 215 3.04 -5.21 17.37
C ARG A 215 4.41 -5.71 17.82
N GLY A 216 5.25 -4.81 18.32
CA GLY A 216 6.57 -5.12 18.88
C GLY A 216 7.73 -5.04 17.89
N PHE A 217 7.54 -4.52 16.67
CA PHE A 217 8.64 -4.35 15.72
C PHE A 217 9.63 -3.29 16.18
N ASP A 218 10.87 -3.71 16.48
CA ASP A 218 11.97 -2.83 16.84
C ASP A 218 12.98 -2.72 15.67
N SER A 219 13.59 -1.55 15.56
CA SER A 219 14.73 -1.25 14.70
C SER A 219 15.87 -2.29 14.77
N ILE A 220 16.06 -2.99 15.88
CA ILE A 220 17.07 -4.06 15.99
C ILE A 220 16.80 -5.24 15.05
N TYR A 221 15.54 -5.49 14.68
CA TYR A 221 15.19 -6.61 13.79
C TYR A 221 15.68 -6.42 12.37
N TRP A 222 15.97 -5.19 11.95
CA TRP A 222 16.60 -4.97 10.66
C TRP A 222 17.96 -5.65 10.54
N ASP A 223 18.71 -5.74 11.64
CA ASP A 223 20.01 -6.40 11.65
C ASP A 223 19.85 -7.93 11.66
N VAL A 224 18.83 -8.44 12.35
CA VAL A 224 18.41 -9.85 12.28
C VAL A 224 18.02 -10.24 10.85
N PHE A 225 17.23 -9.40 10.17
CA PHE A 225 16.83 -9.64 8.79
C PHE A 225 18.05 -9.63 7.88
N THR A 226 18.96 -8.65 8.05
CA THR A 226 20.22 -8.60 7.30
C THR A 226 20.97 -9.92 7.41
N ASP A 227 21.17 -10.42 8.63
CA ASP A 227 21.88 -11.68 8.88
C ASP A 227 21.15 -12.87 8.22
N CYS A 228 19.83 -12.96 8.34
CA CYS A 228 19.07 -14.06 7.76
C CYS A 228 19.11 -14.04 6.23
N PHE A 229 19.03 -12.88 5.59
CA PHE A 229 19.13 -12.75 4.14
C PHE A 229 20.54 -13.07 3.63
N GLU A 230 21.58 -12.54 4.26
CA GLU A 230 22.97 -12.79 3.84
C GLU A 230 23.37 -14.27 3.94
N ASN A 231 22.87 -14.98 4.96
CA ASN A 231 23.20 -16.39 5.17
C ASN A 231 22.41 -17.36 4.29
N ASN A 232 21.33 -16.92 3.65
CA ASN A 232 20.45 -17.78 2.86
C ASN A 232 20.30 -17.28 1.40
N PRO A 233 21.40 -17.13 0.63
CA PRO A 233 21.29 -16.81 -0.79
C PRO A 233 20.70 -17.98 -1.59
N PRO A 234 20.05 -17.71 -2.74
CA PRO A 234 19.62 -18.77 -3.64
C PRO A 234 20.79 -19.67 -4.07
N ALA A 235 20.53 -20.95 -4.33
CA ALA A 235 21.56 -21.95 -4.63
C ALA A 235 22.38 -21.67 -5.92
N THR A 236 21.97 -20.69 -6.73
CA THR A 236 22.71 -20.22 -7.91
C THR A 236 23.87 -19.28 -7.55
N PHE A 237 23.85 -18.65 -6.37
CA PHE A 237 24.91 -17.78 -5.86
C PHE A 237 25.96 -18.61 -5.12
N LYS A 238 26.84 -19.27 -5.89
CA LYS A 238 27.74 -20.30 -5.36
C LYS A 238 29.10 -19.75 -4.96
N THR A 239 29.64 -18.83 -5.74
CA THR A 239 31.00 -18.31 -5.54
C THR A 239 31.03 -17.21 -4.49
N ASP A 240 32.22 -16.92 -3.96
CA ASP A 240 32.39 -15.81 -3.00
C ASP A 240 32.02 -14.46 -3.61
N ILE A 241 32.26 -14.28 -4.91
CA ILE A 241 31.90 -13.07 -5.66
C ILE A 241 30.36 -12.97 -5.77
N ASP A 242 29.67 -14.07 -6.05
CA ASP A 242 28.21 -14.11 -6.08
C ASP A 242 27.62 -13.74 -4.71
N ARG A 243 28.20 -14.31 -3.63
CA ARG A 243 27.79 -14.03 -2.25
C ARG A 243 28.05 -12.58 -1.86
N GLU A 244 29.14 -11.99 -2.33
CA GLU A 244 29.42 -10.58 -2.11
C GLU A 244 28.44 -9.67 -2.85
N ALA A 245 28.09 -9.99 -4.10
CA ALA A 245 27.07 -9.26 -4.86
C ALA A 245 25.69 -9.37 -4.17
N TRP A 246 25.33 -10.56 -3.69
CA TRP A 246 24.12 -10.79 -2.90
C TRP A 246 24.09 -9.95 -1.63
N SER A 247 25.14 -10.02 -0.80
CA SER A 247 25.27 -9.22 0.42
C SER A 247 25.16 -7.72 0.13
N ALA A 248 25.84 -7.22 -0.91
CA ALA A 248 25.76 -5.82 -1.32
C ALA A 248 24.32 -5.40 -1.68
N MET A 249 23.57 -6.26 -2.38
CA MET A 249 22.17 -6.01 -2.70
C MET A 249 21.29 -5.98 -1.45
N ILE A 250 21.42 -6.97 -0.56
CA ILE A 250 20.64 -7.04 0.69
C ILE A 250 20.90 -5.80 1.56
N LEU A 251 22.15 -5.36 1.68
CA LEU A 251 22.50 -4.14 2.39
C LEU A 251 21.86 -2.90 1.75
N PHE A 252 21.84 -2.82 0.42
CA PHE A 252 21.13 -1.75 -0.28
C PHE A 252 19.63 -1.76 0.04
N ILE A 253 18.97 -2.92 -0.07
CA ILE A 253 17.54 -3.08 0.21
C ILE A 253 17.21 -2.58 1.61
N LEU A 254 17.90 -3.12 2.62
CA LEU A 254 17.61 -2.80 4.02
C LEU A 254 18.01 -1.37 4.38
N ALA A 255 19.04 -0.79 3.75
CA ALA A 255 19.35 0.63 3.92
C ALA A 255 18.19 1.53 3.44
N GLN A 256 17.61 1.25 2.28
CA GLN A 256 16.47 2.02 1.76
C GLN A 256 15.22 1.82 2.63
N MET A 257 14.94 0.59 3.08
CA MET A 257 13.82 0.33 3.98
C MET A 257 14.01 1.04 5.34
N LYS A 258 15.20 0.98 5.93
CA LYS A 258 15.55 1.72 7.16
C LYS A 258 15.38 3.23 6.97
N LEU A 259 15.76 3.77 5.81
CA LEU A 259 15.59 5.19 5.49
C LEU A 259 14.10 5.57 5.47
N GLY A 260 13.28 4.80 4.76
CA GLY A 260 11.84 5.00 4.69
C GLY A 260 11.14 4.89 6.05
N PHE A 261 11.50 3.87 6.83
CA PHE A 261 11.03 3.69 8.21
C PHE A 261 11.32 4.94 9.05
N ARG A 262 12.59 5.39 9.06
CA ARG A 262 13.01 6.58 9.82
C ARG A 262 12.32 7.86 9.34
N GLN A 263 12.04 8.02 8.05
CA GLN A 263 11.35 9.20 7.53
C GLN A 263 9.92 9.31 8.06
N VAL A 264 9.23 8.18 8.22
CA VAL A 264 7.88 8.14 8.78
C VAL A 264 7.93 8.22 10.31
N ASP A 265 8.80 7.45 10.96
CA ASP A 265 8.94 7.38 12.43
C ASP A 265 9.48 8.68 13.05
N ARG A 266 10.34 9.42 12.34
CA ARG A 266 10.84 10.73 12.79
C ARG A 266 9.88 11.87 12.54
N LYS A 267 8.74 11.68 11.85
CA LYS A 267 7.70 12.72 11.87
C LYS A 267 7.23 12.80 13.32
N PRO A 268 7.61 13.84 14.08
CA PRO A 268 6.99 14.04 15.38
C PRO A 268 5.51 14.27 15.10
N ASP A 269 4.65 14.08 16.10
CA ASP A 269 3.31 14.66 16.15
C ASP A 269 3.39 16.19 15.98
N ARG A 270 3.67 16.67 14.77
CA ARG A 270 3.63 18.05 14.39
C ARG A 270 2.18 18.36 14.04
N LEU A 271 1.50 18.72 15.12
CA LEU A 271 0.46 19.73 15.22
C LEU A 271 -0.93 19.28 14.81
N SER A 272 -1.75 19.12 15.86
CA SER A 272 -3.14 19.56 15.88
C SER A 272 -3.36 20.72 14.91
N VAL A 273 -4.10 20.48 13.84
CA VAL A 273 -4.59 21.52 12.93
C VAL A 273 -5.69 22.29 13.65
N THR A 274 -5.30 23.18 14.55
CA THR A 274 -6.17 24.15 15.22
C THR A 274 -5.62 25.58 15.12
N ALA A 275 -4.61 25.84 14.28
CA ALA A 275 -3.94 27.16 14.28
C ALA A 275 -3.58 27.73 12.89
N LEU A 276 -4.39 27.48 11.85
CA LEU A 276 -4.30 28.22 10.57
C LEU A 276 -5.69 28.66 10.05
N TYR A 277 -6.51 29.22 10.94
CA TYR A 277 -7.63 30.06 10.54
C TYR A 277 -7.54 31.39 11.27
N GLN A 278 -6.89 32.36 10.63
CA GLN A 278 -7.17 33.77 10.87
C GLN A 278 -7.23 34.51 9.54
N GLY A 279 -8.47 34.83 9.15
CA GLY A 279 -8.82 36.12 8.54
C GLY A 279 -8.60 36.27 7.04
N GLN A 280 -9.59 35.86 6.24
CA GLN A 280 -10.05 36.69 5.12
C GLN A 280 -11.59 36.71 5.04
N PRO A 281 -12.22 37.86 4.76
CA PRO A 281 -13.68 37.99 4.77
C PRO A 281 -14.30 37.43 3.49
N LEU A 282 -15.32 36.60 3.66
CA LEU A 282 -16.15 36.08 2.58
C LEU A 282 -17.19 37.13 2.19
N GLU A 283 -16.95 37.92 1.15
CA GLU A 283 -18.00 38.66 0.46
C GLU A 283 -18.14 38.23 -1.01
N ARG A 284 -19.38 37.91 -1.36
CA ARG A 284 -19.98 37.85 -2.71
C ARG A 284 -19.48 36.78 -3.68
N THR A 285 -20.25 35.70 -3.77
CA THR A 285 -20.95 35.33 -5.02
C THR A 285 -22.20 34.52 -4.70
N LYS A 286 -23.37 35.18 -4.72
CA LYS A 286 -24.67 34.53 -4.94
C LYS A 286 -24.91 34.52 -6.45
N SER A 287 -24.54 33.43 -7.13
CA SER A 287 -25.08 33.03 -8.45
C SER A 287 -24.38 31.75 -8.94
N ALA A 288 -24.74 30.58 -8.37
CA ALA A 288 -24.46 29.26 -8.96
C ALA A 288 -25.23 28.16 -8.16
N MET A 289 -26.55 28.09 -8.32
CA MET A 289 -27.32 26.87 -8.01
C MET A 289 -27.70 26.21 -9.34
N ALA A 290 -26.71 25.68 -10.06
CA ALA A 290 -26.90 24.85 -11.26
C ALA A 290 -25.64 24.04 -11.65
N THR A 291 -24.79 23.67 -10.69
CA THR A 291 -23.69 22.71 -10.91
C THR A 291 -23.74 21.68 -9.81
N THR A 292 -24.56 20.66 -10.02
CA THR A 292 -24.54 19.42 -9.24
C THR A 292 -23.14 18.81 -9.37
N ASN A 293 -22.49 18.46 -8.26
CA ASN A 293 -21.12 17.96 -8.29
C ASN A 293 -21.08 16.52 -8.77
N ASN A 294 -20.74 16.33 -10.06
CA ASN A 294 -20.78 15.02 -10.69
C ASN A 294 -19.72 14.03 -10.15
N VAL A 295 -18.77 14.42 -9.31
CA VAL A 295 -17.74 13.49 -8.80
C VAL A 295 -18.34 12.33 -8.00
N ILE A 296 -19.51 12.49 -7.35
CA ILE A 296 -20.18 11.39 -6.64
C ILE A 296 -21.01 10.54 -7.59
N LEU A 297 -21.48 11.10 -8.70
CA LEU A 297 -21.98 10.29 -9.80
C LEU A 297 -20.89 9.31 -10.27
N LEU A 298 -19.61 9.69 -10.24
CA LEU A 298 -18.49 8.79 -10.57
C LEU A 298 -18.46 7.54 -9.67
N SER A 299 -18.68 7.67 -8.37
CA SER A 299 -18.73 6.52 -7.46
C SER A 299 -19.95 5.63 -7.73
N LEU A 300 -21.12 6.22 -8.03
CA LEU A 300 -22.30 5.47 -8.48
C LEU A 300 -22.14 4.82 -9.86
N PHE A 301 -21.33 5.40 -10.75
CA PHE A 301 -21.01 4.79 -12.03
C PHE A 301 -20.13 3.57 -11.84
N PHE A 302 -19.11 3.65 -10.97
CA PHE A 302 -18.39 2.44 -10.57
C PHE A 302 -19.33 1.42 -9.92
N THR A 303 -20.33 1.85 -9.16
CA THR A 303 -21.36 0.93 -8.64
C THR A 303 -22.02 0.14 -9.75
N SER A 304 -22.48 0.83 -10.79
CA SER A 304 -23.22 0.21 -11.87
C SER A 304 -22.36 -0.74 -12.70
N ILE A 305 -21.07 -0.44 -12.88
CA ILE A 305 -20.09 -1.28 -13.59
C ILE A 305 -19.84 -2.60 -12.86
N PHE A 306 -19.63 -2.56 -11.54
CA PHE A 306 -19.36 -3.77 -10.76
C PHE A 306 -20.64 -4.53 -10.39
N ALA A 307 -21.78 -3.83 -10.24
CA ALA A 307 -23.07 -4.46 -9.95
C ALA A 307 -23.70 -5.13 -11.18
N SER A 308 -23.51 -4.61 -12.40
CA SER A 308 -24.08 -5.21 -13.62
C SER A 308 -23.57 -6.61 -13.92
N ASN A 309 -22.39 -6.97 -13.40
CA ASN A 309 -21.77 -8.27 -13.65
C ASN A 309 -22.42 -9.44 -12.88
N ASN A 310 -23.50 -9.26 -12.10
CA ASN A 310 -24.15 -10.32 -11.29
C ASN A 310 -23.17 -11.13 -10.40
N THR A 311 -21.95 -10.63 -10.25
CA THR A 311 -20.81 -11.32 -9.64
C THR A 311 -20.81 -11.04 -8.15
N LEU A 312 -21.11 -9.79 -7.76
CA LEU A 312 -21.26 -9.34 -6.37
C LEU A 312 -22.33 -10.12 -5.60
N THR A 313 -23.37 -10.59 -6.30
CA THR A 313 -24.46 -11.36 -5.68
C THR A 313 -24.14 -12.85 -5.57
N ARG A 314 -23.30 -13.41 -6.45
CA ARG A 314 -22.98 -14.84 -6.49
C ARG A 314 -21.75 -15.25 -5.65
N ILE A 315 -20.80 -14.33 -5.41
CA ILE A 315 -19.50 -14.65 -4.78
C ILE A 315 -19.49 -14.42 -3.26
N SER A 316 -20.62 -14.07 -2.64
CA SER A 316 -20.77 -14.10 -1.17
C SER A 316 -20.76 -15.55 -0.64
N ARG A 317 -19.66 -16.27 -0.83
CA ARG A 317 -19.33 -17.50 -0.09
C ARG A 317 -19.22 -17.14 1.39
N ASP A 318 -19.58 -18.08 2.26
CA ASP A 318 -19.34 -18.05 3.71
C ASP A 318 -17.85 -18.01 4.05
N VAL A 319 -17.16 -16.95 3.63
CA VAL A 319 -15.89 -16.58 4.20
C VAL A 319 -16.25 -16.04 5.57
N ASN A 320 -15.86 -16.75 6.63
CA ASN A 320 -16.00 -16.25 8.00
C ASN A 320 -15.37 -14.86 8.06
N THR A 321 -16.22 -13.82 8.15
CA THR A 321 -15.75 -12.45 8.36
C THR A 321 -14.81 -12.47 9.55
N VAL A 322 -13.56 -12.06 9.35
CA VAL A 322 -12.52 -12.05 10.39
C VAL A 322 -12.82 -11.04 11.51
N CYS A 323 -13.88 -10.24 11.36
CA CYS A 323 -14.23 -9.15 12.26
C CYS A 323 -15.12 -9.59 13.42
N THR A 324 -14.65 -9.31 14.63
CA THR A 324 -15.39 -9.47 15.87
C THR A 324 -16.58 -8.50 15.93
N PRO A 325 -17.63 -8.80 16.72
CA PRO A 325 -18.74 -7.88 16.96
C PRO A 325 -18.27 -6.50 17.45
N ASP A 326 -17.24 -6.46 18.29
CA ASP A 326 -16.67 -5.20 18.81
C ASP A 326 -16.07 -4.35 17.69
N GLN A 327 -15.31 -4.96 16.77
CA GLN A 327 -14.77 -4.25 15.60
C GLN A 327 -15.86 -3.71 14.67
N ILE A 328 -17.00 -4.40 14.55
CA ILE A 328 -18.16 -3.90 13.80
C ILE A 328 -18.80 -2.72 14.54
N GLY A 329 -18.87 -2.78 15.88
CA GLY A 329 -19.31 -1.66 16.73
C GLY A 329 -18.42 -0.42 16.58
N ASP A 330 -17.10 -0.60 16.57
CA ASP A 330 -16.14 0.48 16.35
C ASP A 330 -16.28 1.11 14.96
N LEU A 331 -16.44 0.28 13.92
CA LEU A 331 -16.71 0.74 12.55
C LEU A 331 -17.99 1.59 12.50
N LEU A 332 -19.07 1.12 13.12
CA LEU A 332 -20.33 1.86 13.22
C LEU A 332 -20.11 3.19 13.97
N GLN A 333 -19.34 3.21 15.05
CA GLN A 333 -19.06 4.45 15.78
C GLN A 333 -18.30 5.46 14.91
N CYS A 334 -17.34 5.01 14.09
CA CYS A 334 -16.66 5.87 13.14
C CYS A 334 -17.60 6.40 12.06
N TYR A 335 -18.50 5.54 11.55
CA TYR A 335 -19.55 5.97 10.65
C TYR A 335 -20.52 6.97 11.28
N ALA A 336 -20.89 6.81 12.56
CA ALA A 336 -21.71 7.78 13.27
C ALA A 336 -21.07 9.17 13.29
N ARG A 337 -19.76 9.25 13.57
CA ARG A 337 -19.01 10.52 13.58
C ARG A 337 -18.98 11.17 12.20
N PHE A 338 -18.74 10.38 11.15
CA PHE A 338 -18.75 10.86 9.78
C PHE A 338 -20.15 11.33 9.35
N LEU A 339 -21.18 10.53 9.60
CA LEU A 339 -22.58 10.82 9.26
C LEU A 339 -23.11 12.05 10.00
N ALA A 340 -22.65 12.30 11.23
CA ALA A 340 -23.01 13.51 11.98
C ALA A 340 -22.58 14.81 11.27
N LEU A 341 -21.51 14.78 10.46
CA LEU A 341 -21.10 15.93 9.64
C LEU A 341 -22.12 16.28 8.53
N TYR A 342 -23.00 15.33 8.21
CA TYR A 342 -24.10 15.45 7.26
C TYR A 342 -25.47 15.47 7.95
N ASN A 343 -25.52 15.65 9.27
CA ASN A 343 -26.73 15.61 10.10
C ASN A 343 -27.51 14.28 10.02
N PHE A 344 -26.82 13.17 9.79
CA PHE A 344 -27.41 11.84 9.87
C PHE A 344 -27.06 11.15 11.18
N LEU A 345 -27.98 10.32 11.65
CA LEU A 345 -27.78 9.44 12.80
C LEU A 345 -27.86 7.98 12.32
N ILE A 346 -27.21 7.10 13.07
CA ILE A 346 -27.38 5.65 12.91
C ILE A 346 -28.79 5.29 13.35
N GLU A 347 -29.47 4.47 12.55
CA GLU A 347 -30.85 4.06 12.78
C GLU A 347 -30.86 2.75 13.58
N GLN A 348 -31.84 2.58 14.48
CA GLN A 348 -32.02 1.35 15.25
C GLN A 348 -33.17 0.54 14.65
N VAL A 349 -32.88 -0.68 14.19
CA VAL A 349 -33.86 -1.62 13.63
C VAL A 349 -33.90 -2.86 14.51
N GLY A 350 -34.87 -2.89 15.42
CA GLY A 350 -34.91 -3.87 16.49
C GLY A 350 -33.71 -3.69 17.43
N SER A 351 -32.89 -4.73 17.58
CA SER A 351 -31.65 -4.68 18.37
C SER A 351 -30.39 -4.33 17.57
N ARG A 352 -30.53 -4.07 16.25
CA ARG A 352 -29.39 -3.81 15.36
C ARG A 352 -29.25 -2.32 15.09
N SER A 353 -28.01 -1.84 15.17
CA SER A 353 -27.61 -0.53 14.68
C SER A 353 -27.28 -0.63 13.19
N VAL A 354 -27.96 0.15 12.36
CA VAL A 354 -27.79 0.14 10.91
C VAL A 354 -27.49 1.54 10.37
N LEU A 355 -26.67 1.60 9.34
CA LEU A 355 -26.41 2.80 8.57
C LEU A 355 -27.71 3.24 7.87
N PRO A 356 -27.95 4.55 7.75
CA PRO A 356 -29.12 5.06 7.05
C PRO A 356 -29.07 4.67 5.56
N HIS A 357 -30.22 4.64 4.90
CA HIS A 357 -30.25 4.40 3.45
C HIS A 357 -29.26 5.28 2.69
N PHE A 358 -28.46 4.68 1.80
CA PHE A 358 -27.34 5.37 1.17
C PHE A 358 -27.81 6.56 0.31
N SER A 359 -29.03 6.47 -0.25
CA SER A 359 -29.65 7.55 -1.03
C SER A 359 -29.73 8.89 -0.27
N LYS A 360 -29.94 8.87 1.06
CA LYS A 360 -29.96 10.07 1.90
C LYS A 360 -28.57 10.71 1.99
N LEU A 361 -27.56 9.91 2.29
CA LEU A 361 -26.17 10.35 2.37
C LEU A 361 -25.68 10.88 1.02
N TYR A 362 -25.97 10.13 -0.06
CA TYR A 362 -25.64 10.52 -1.42
C TYR A 362 -26.17 11.91 -1.77
N TYR A 363 -27.43 12.20 -1.44
CA TYR A 363 -28.04 13.49 -1.72
C TYR A 363 -27.28 14.65 -1.06
N GLU A 364 -26.87 14.50 0.21
CA GLU A 364 -26.12 15.55 0.92
C GLU A 364 -24.68 15.68 0.42
N MET A 365 -24.02 14.56 0.17
CA MET A 365 -22.67 14.58 -0.39
C MET A 365 -22.65 15.25 -1.77
N ASN A 366 -23.65 15.01 -2.62
CA ASN A 366 -23.73 15.53 -4.01
C ASN A 366 -23.83 17.06 -4.10
N ARG A 367 -24.06 17.72 -2.97
CA ARG A 367 -24.11 19.18 -2.83
C ARG A 367 -22.77 19.79 -2.38
N GLN A 368 -21.78 18.97 -2.08
CA GLN A 368 -20.47 19.38 -1.59
C GLN A 368 -19.38 19.12 -2.63
N SER A 369 -18.34 19.94 -2.64
CA SER A 369 -17.16 19.70 -3.49
C SER A 369 -16.42 18.45 -3.05
N LEU A 370 -15.61 17.85 -3.93
CA LEU A 370 -14.79 16.70 -3.54
C LEU A 370 -13.84 17.08 -2.38
N SER A 371 -13.28 18.30 -2.41
CA SER A 371 -12.42 18.80 -1.34
C SER A 371 -13.12 18.81 0.02
N THR A 372 -14.36 19.31 0.10
CA THR A 372 -15.16 19.29 1.33
C THR A 372 -15.44 17.87 1.80
N ILE A 373 -15.79 16.97 0.88
CA ILE A 373 -16.02 15.56 1.20
C ILE A 373 -14.75 14.92 1.76
N CYS A 374 -13.59 15.18 1.16
CA CYS A 374 -12.32 14.62 1.63
C CYS A 374 -11.91 15.14 3.01
N ILE A 375 -12.21 16.41 3.34
CA ILE A 375 -12.03 16.94 4.69
C ILE A 375 -12.88 16.14 5.70
N ASN A 376 -14.15 15.90 5.38
CA ASN A 376 -15.03 15.12 6.24
C ASN A 376 -14.60 13.64 6.31
N TRP A 377 -14.14 13.08 5.19
CA TRP A 377 -13.64 11.71 5.10
C TRP A 377 -12.42 11.47 5.98
N ASN A 378 -11.55 12.48 6.18
CA ASN A 378 -10.40 12.36 7.08
C ASN A 378 -10.80 12.08 8.53
N VAL A 379 -11.99 12.51 8.96
CA VAL A 379 -12.55 12.15 10.29
C VAL A 379 -12.82 10.65 10.36
N MET A 380 -13.36 10.07 9.28
CA MET A 380 -13.59 8.63 9.18
C MET A 380 -12.27 7.87 9.18
N THR A 381 -11.33 8.20 8.30
CA THR A 381 -10.07 7.44 8.14
C THR A 381 -9.23 7.49 9.41
N THR A 382 -9.18 8.63 10.08
CA THR A 382 -8.49 8.77 11.37
C THR A 382 -9.13 7.91 12.45
N CYS A 383 -10.46 7.81 12.46
CA CYS A 383 -11.19 6.98 13.41
C CYS A 383 -10.98 5.48 13.14
N ILE A 384 -10.89 5.09 11.87
CA ILE A 384 -10.72 3.70 11.44
C ILE A 384 -9.28 3.21 11.56
N ALA A 385 -8.29 4.09 11.44
CA ALA A 385 -6.86 3.75 11.45
C ALA A 385 -6.41 2.79 12.57
N PRO A 386 -6.92 2.85 13.82
CA PRO A 386 -6.53 1.95 14.90
C PRO A 386 -6.99 0.49 14.72
N PHE A 387 -7.98 0.23 13.85
CA PHE A 387 -8.52 -1.11 13.63
C PHE A 387 -8.32 -1.58 12.19
N SER A 388 -8.30 -2.91 12.06
CA SER A 388 -7.90 -3.57 10.83
C SER A 388 -8.78 -3.15 9.65
N LEU A 389 -8.17 -2.59 8.61
CA LEU A 389 -8.81 -2.36 7.30
C LEU A 389 -9.43 -3.65 6.72
N GLN A 390 -9.14 -4.83 7.28
CA GLN A 390 -9.81 -6.10 6.96
C GLN A 390 -11.31 -6.07 7.27
N CYS A 391 -11.80 -5.16 8.11
CA CYS A 391 -13.23 -5.02 8.44
C CYS A 391 -14.02 -4.10 7.51
N ILE A 392 -13.39 -3.64 6.44
CA ILE A 392 -14.03 -2.80 5.44
C ILE A 392 -14.12 -3.63 4.17
N ASN A 393 -15.18 -4.43 4.09
CA ASN A 393 -15.53 -5.24 2.93
C ASN A 393 -17.05 -5.40 2.84
N LEU A 394 -17.51 -5.97 1.73
CA LEU A 394 -18.95 -6.12 1.45
C LEU A 394 -19.70 -6.88 2.55
N GLN A 395 -19.11 -7.93 3.11
CA GLN A 395 -19.75 -8.78 4.12
C GLN A 395 -20.02 -8.04 5.42
N VAL A 396 -19.10 -7.16 5.85
CA VAL A 396 -19.34 -6.30 7.02
C VAL A 396 -20.44 -5.30 6.72
N PHE A 397 -20.43 -4.66 5.54
CA PHE A 397 -21.50 -3.74 5.16
C PHE A 397 -22.88 -4.39 5.11
N GLN A 398 -22.99 -5.63 4.62
CA GLN A 398 -24.25 -6.40 4.66
C GLN A 398 -24.81 -6.59 6.08
N LYS A 399 -23.97 -6.59 7.12
CA LYS A 399 -24.42 -6.70 8.51
C LYS A 399 -24.90 -5.37 9.10
N VAL A 400 -24.44 -4.24 8.54
CA VAL A 400 -24.68 -2.90 9.07
C VAL A 400 -25.56 -2.03 8.17
N THR A 401 -26.13 -2.56 7.08
CA THR A 401 -27.09 -1.85 6.22
C THR A 401 -28.45 -2.55 6.20
N TYR A 402 -29.44 -1.87 5.62
CA TYR A 402 -30.80 -2.38 5.46
C TYR A 402 -30.88 -3.57 4.52
N ASP A 403 -30.20 -3.46 3.38
CA ASP A 403 -30.23 -4.42 2.30
C ASP A 403 -28.88 -4.51 1.58
N GLN A 404 -28.80 -5.45 0.65
CA GLN A 404 -27.60 -5.70 -0.15
C GLN A 404 -27.24 -4.53 -1.09
N PRO A 405 -28.19 -3.86 -1.78
CA PRO A 405 -27.91 -2.65 -2.54
C PRO A 405 -27.21 -1.56 -1.72
N ASP A 406 -27.70 -1.24 -0.52
CA ASP A 406 -27.07 -0.27 0.37
C ASP A 406 -25.68 -0.74 0.80
N ALA A 407 -25.49 -2.03 1.10
CA ALA A 407 -24.18 -2.58 1.47
C ALA A 407 -23.13 -2.35 0.38
N ILE A 408 -23.51 -2.61 -0.87
CA ILE A 408 -22.67 -2.41 -2.05
C ILE A 408 -22.32 -0.93 -2.20
N LEU A 409 -23.32 -0.05 -2.10
CA LEU A 409 -23.13 1.40 -2.24
C LEU A 409 -22.19 1.97 -1.16
N TYR A 410 -22.37 1.58 0.10
CA TYR A 410 -21.50 2.00 1.20
C TYR A 410 -20.06 1.49 1.03
N MET A 411 -19.89 0.21 0.68
CA MET A 411 -18.57 -0.39 0.45
C MET A 411 -17.83 0.31 -0.69
N GLN A 412 -18.51 0.54 -1.82
CA GLN A 412 -17.89 1.15 -3.00
C GLN A 412 -17.55 2.62 -2.77
N ASN A 413 -18.44 3.37 -2.11
CA ASN A 413 -18.14 4.76 -1.76
C ASN A 413 -16.98 4.84 -0.76
N HIS A 414 -16.94 3.92 0.21
CA HIS A 414 -15.79 3.81 1.10
C HIS A 414 -14.49 3.59 0.32
N ALA A 415 -14.47 2.58 -0.54
CA ALA A 415 -13.29 2.25 -1.35
C ALA A 415 -12.88 3.41 -2.28
N PHE A 416 -13.87 4.08 -2.88
CA PHE A 416 -13.63 5.24 -3.73
C PHE A 416 -12.99 6.38 -2.95
N PHE A 417 -13.58 6.82 -1.83
CA PHE A 417 -13.05 7.96 -1.06
C PHE A 417 -11.76 7.61 -0.33
N GLU A 418 -11.56 6.36 0.09
CA GLU A 418 -10.26 5.88 0.59
C GLU A 418 -9.15 6.19 -0.42
N TYR A 419 -9.38 5.91 -1.71
CA TYR A 419 -8.40 6.22 -2.75
C TYR A 419 -8.40 7.71 -3.12
N ALA A 420 -9.56 8.26 -3.47
CA ALA A 420 -9.71 9.60 -4.02
C ALA A 420 -9.35 10.70 -3.01
N CYS A 421 -9.53 10.49 -1.71
CA CYS A 421 -9.10 11.42 -0.66
C CYS A 421 -7.75 11.04 -0.03
N GLY A 422 -7.27 9.82 -0.29
CA GLY A 422 -5.96 9.33 0.14
C GLY A 422 -4.91 9.47 -0.95
N THR A 423 -4.38 8.33 -1.40
CA THR A 423 -3.26 8.27 -2.36
C THR A 423 -3.57 8.90 -3.73
N GLY A 424 -4.84 8.91 -4.13
CA GLY A 424 -5.33 9.48 -5.39
C GLY A 424 -5.70 10.96 -5.33
N ASN A 425 -5.60 11.62 -4.16
CA ASN A 425 -6.09 12.99 -3.97
C ASN A 425 -5.58 13.99 -5.00
N ASN A 426 -4.28 13.98 -5.28
CA ASN A 426 -3.69 14.90 -6.25
C ASN A 426 -4.23 14.66 -7.68
N LEU A 427 -4.51 13.41 -8.04
CA LEU A 427 -5.05 13.07 -9.36
C LEU A 427 -6.50 13.53 -9.48
N PHE A 428 -7.33 13.34 -8.47
CA PHE A 428 -8.72 13.77 -8.52
C PHE A 428 -8.88 15.29 -8.42
N MET A 429 -8.15 15.94 -7.51
CA MET A 429 -8.23 17.40 -7.36
C MET A 429 -7.71 18.14 -8.60
N ALA A 430 -6.65 17.63 -9.26
CA ALA A 430 -6.14 18.21 -10.49
C ALA A 430 -7.10 18.08 -11.68
N ASN A 431 -8.05 17.13 -11.62
CA ASN A 431 -8.96 16.83 -12.74
C ASN A 431 -10.44 17.08 -12.39
N GLU A 432 -10.79 17.64 -11.23
CA GLU A 432 -12.17 17.80 -10.75
C GLU A 432 -13.07 18.52 -11.77
N GLY A 433 -12.56 19.60 -12.38
CA GLY A 433 -13.28 20.35 -13.41
C GLY A 433 -13.60 19.49 -14.64
N CYS A 434 -12.62 18.77 -15.17
CA CYS A 434 -12.84 17.90 -16.33
C CYS A 434 -13.79 16.75 -16.01
N LEU A 435 -13.59 16.07 -14.86
CA LEU A 435 -14.45 14.97 -14.43
C LEU A 435 -15.91 15.43 -14.30
N THR A 436 -16.12 16.64 -13.76
CA THR A 436 -17.44 17.24 -13.64
C THR A 436 -18.07 17.51 -15.00
N THR A 437 -17.32 18.08 -15.94
CA THR A 437 -17.80 18.34 -17.30
C THR A 437 -18.07 17.04 -18.06
N ALA A 438 -17.15 16.07 -18.02
CA ALA A 438 -17.27 14.80 -18.74
C ALA A 438 -18.51 14.03 -18.31
N LEU A 439 -18.80 13.97 -17.00
CA LEU A 439 -19.99 13.29 -16.49
C LEU A 439 -21.31 14.00 -16.81
N ALA A 440 -21.28 15.30 -17.11
CA ALA A 440 -22.45 16.01 -17.60
C ALA A 440 -22.77 15.67 -19.08
N VAL A 441 -21.79 15.15 -19.83
CA VAL A 441 -21.97 14.73 -21.23
C VAL A 441 -22.57 13.33 -21.25
N SER A 442 -23.80 13.19 -21.76
CA SER A 442 -24.58 11.95 -21.73
C SER A 442 -23.89 10.71 -22.31
N SER A 443 -22.95 10.87 -23.25
CA SER A 443 -22.21 9.76 -23.85
C SER A 443 -21.16 9.15 -22.92
N PHE A 444 -20.65 9.90 -21.94
CA PHE A 444 -19.60 9.42 -21.05
C PHE A 444 -20.11 8.44 -19.98
N PRO A 445 -21.17 8.75 -19.19
CA PRO A 445 -21.90 7.78 -18.38
C PRO A 445 -22.19 6.47 -19.09
N LYS A 446 -22.71 6.54 -20.33
CA LYS A 446 -23.04 5.35 -21.12
C LYS A 446 -21.82 4.49 -21.41
N ARG A 447 -20.71 5.10 -21.88
CA ARG A 447 -19.46 4.36 -22.12
C ARG A 447 -18.91 3.70 -20.85
N LEU A 448 -19.01 4.37 -19.71
CA LEU A 448 -18.61 3.80 -18.43
C LEU A 448 -19.47 2.58 -18.09
N LEU A 449 -20.80 2.67 -18.24
CA LEU A 449 -21.70 1.52 -18.07
C LEU A 449 -21.35 0.37 -19.02
N ASP A 450 -21.01 0.68 -20.28
CA ASP A 450 -20.62 -0.32 -21.28
C ASP A 450 -19.33 -1.07 -20.89
N CYS A 451 -18.46 -0.49 -20.04
CA CYS A 451 -17.27 -1.18 -19.51
C CYS A 451 -17.61 -2.37 -18.60
N GLY A 452 -18.81 -2.40 -18.00
CA GLY A 452 -19.31 -3.51 -17.18
C GLY A 452 -20.35 -4.39 -17.89
N GLY A 453 -20.73 -4.07 -19.13
CA GLY A 453 -21.90 -4.66 -19.79
C GLY A 453 -21.65 -5.99 -20.54
N ASN A 454 -20.41 -6.29 -20.92
CA ASN A 454 -20.11 -7.38 -21.85
C ASN A 454 -19.60 -8.67 -21.19
N SER A 455 -19.54 -8.74 -19.87
CA SER A 455 -18.86 -9.83 -19.16
C SER A 455 -19.83 -10.59 -18.26
N GLN A 456 -20.78 -11.32 -18.85
CA GLN A 456 -21.40 -12.45 -18.14
C GLN A 456 -20.33 -13.53 -17.97
N VAL A 457 -19.58 -13.45 -16.88
CA VAL A 457 -18.52 -14.40 -16.56
C VAL A 457 -19.15 -15.58 -15.86
N GLU A 458 -19.40 -16.67 -16.59
CA GLU A 458 -19.86 -17.93 -16.00
C GLU A 458 -18.74 -18.72 -15.33
N ASP A 459 -17.49 -18.53 -15.80
CA ASP A 459 -16.30 -19.22 -15.28
C ASP A 459 -15.53 -18.35 -14.26
N PRO A 460 -15.44 -18.75 -12.98
CA PRO A 460 -14.63 -18.07 -11.98
C PRO A 460 -13.18 -17.82 -12.41
N GLY A 461 -12.61 -18.67 -13.29
CA GLY A 461 -11.25 -18.51 -13.83
C GLY A 461 -11.07 -17.25 -14.71
N MET A 462 -12.16 -16.72 -15.27
CA MET A 462 -12.13 -15.53 -16.13
C MET A 462 -12.42 -14.23 -15.36
N LEU A 463 -12.73 -14.29 -14.06
CA LEU A 463 -13.05 -13.10 -13.25
C LEU A 463 -11.92 -12.07 -13.28
N CYS A 464 -10.67 -12.54 -13.22
CA CYS A 464 -9.55 -11.62 -13.28
C CYS A 464 -9.43 -10.91 -14.63
N GLN A 465 -9.56 -11.66 -15.73
CA GLN A 465 -9.50 -11.09 -17.08
C GLN A 465 -10.64 -10.10 -17.32
N ALA A 466 -11.84 -10.39 -16.82
CA ALA A 466 -12.97 -9.47 -16.89
C ALA A 466 -12.72 -8.19 -16.09
N ALA A 467 -12.23 -8.32 -14.84
CA ALA A 467 -11.89 -7.16 -14.01
C ALA A 467 -10.79 -6.29 -14.64
N GLN A 468 -9.76 -6.91 -15.22
CA GLN A 468 -8.71 -6.22 -15.98
C GLN A 468 -9.29 -5.50 -17.20
N GLY A 469 -10.16 -6.17 -17.97
CA GLY A 469 -10.82 -5.57 -19.15
C GLY A 469 -11.70 -4.37 -18.78
N THR A 470 -12.47 -4.48 -17.71
CA THR A 470 -13.28 -3.37 -17.17
C THR A 470 -12.39 -2.20 -16.74
N ASN A 471 -11.32 -2.46 -15.99
CA ASN A 471 -10.36 -1.43 -15.58
C ASN A 471 -9.68 -0.73 -16.76
N GLN A 472 -9.27 -1.49 -17.77
CA GLN A 472 -8.68 -0.94 -18.99
C GLN A 472 -9.69 -0.07 -19.74
N CYS A 473 -10.95 -0.51 -19.87
CA CYS A 473 -12.02 0.28 -20.47
C CYS A 473 -12.30 1.59 -19.72
N ILE A 474 -12.31 1.54 -18.38
CA ILE A 474 -12.41 2.74 -17.54
C ILE A 474 -11.25 3.68 -17.84
N LYS A 475 -10.01 3.17 -17.79
CA LYS A 475 -8.80 3.95 -18.06
C LYS A 475 -8.88 4.63 -19.42
N ASP A 476 -9.22 3.90 -20.48
CA ASP A 476 -9.31 4.43 -21.85
C ASP A 476 -10.44 5.45 -22.02
N SER A 477 -11.55 5.28 -21.28
CA SER A 477 -12.65 6.23 -21.29
C SER A 477 -12.25 7.55 -20.63
N PHE A 478 -11.61 7.50 -19.46
CA PHE A 478 -11.11 8.70 -18.78
C PHE A 478 -9.94 9.34 -19.51
N PHE A 479 -9.07 8.55 -20.15
CA PHE A 479 -7.96 9.07 -20.95
C PHE A 479 -8.46 9.93 -22.11
N ARG A 480 -9.48 9.45 -22.82
CA ARG A 480 -10.06 10.16 -23.97
C ARG A 480 -10.75 11.47 -23.57
N GLU A 481 -11.40 11.49 -22.41
CA GLU A 481 -12.17 12.67 -21.99
C GLU A 481 -11.34 13.67 -21.17
N CYS A 482 -10.47 13.19 -20.28
CA CYS A 482 -9.78 14.02 -19.29
C CYS A 482 -8.26 13.82 -19.25
N GLY A 483 -7.69 13.02 -20.16
CA GLY A 483 -6.26 12.78 -20.24
C GLY A 483 -5.73 11.77 -19.23
N GLU A 484 -4.41 11.60 -19.25
CA GLU A 484 -3.71 10.51 -18.58
C GLU A 484 -3.85 10.52 -17.05
N SER A 485 -3.73 11.70 -16.42
CA SER A 485 -3.81 11.83 -14.97
C SER A 485 -5.18 11.39 -14.43
N ALA A 486 -6.27 11.79 -15.09
CA ALA A 486 -7.62 11.35 -14.77
C ALA A 486 -7.81 9.85 -15.01
N ALA A 487 -7.25 9.31 -16.09
CA ALA A 487 -7.28 7.89 -16.42
C ALA A 487 -6.63 7.01 -15.35
N ILE A 488 -5.43 7.39 -14.89
CA ILE A 488 -4.71 6.71 -13.82
C ILE A 488 -5.53 6.76 -12.52
N GLY A 489 -6.05 7.95 -12.17
CA GLY A 489 -6.88 8.14 -10.98
C GLY A 489 -8.12 7.26 -10.98
N ALA A 490 -8.88 7.26 -12.07
CA ALA A 490 -10.10 6.45 -12.20
C ALA A 490 -9.81 4.94 -12.19
N CYS A 491 -8.75 4.50 -12.86
CA CYS A 491 -8.37 3.09 -12.91
C CYS A 491 -7.98 2.55 -11.52
N HIS A 492 -7.17 3.29 -10.75
CA HIS A 492 -6.82 2.86 -9.39
C HIS A 492 -8.01 2.95 -8.43
N ALA A 493 -8.92 3.90 -8.60
CA ALA A 493 -10.16 3.94 -7.83
C ALA A 493 -11.01 2.67 -8.07
N ALA A 494 -11.15 2.25 -9.33
CA ALA A 494 -11.82 1.00 -9.69
C ALA A 494 -11.11 -0.24 -9.11
N THR A 495 -9.78 -0.26 -9.15
CA THR A 495 -8.97 -1.32 -8.51
C THR A 495 -9.17 -1.39 -7.01
N ASN A 496 -9.25 -0.23 -6.33
CA ASN A 496 -9.51 -0.20 -4.90
C ASN A 496 -10.93 -0.68 -4.55
N ILE A 497 -11.92 -0.38 -5.40
CA ILE A 497 -13.28 -0.93 -5.27
C ILE A 497 -13.24 -2.47 -5.38
N ALA A 498 -12.60 -3.01 -6.41
CA ALA A 498 -12.46 -4.46 -6.57
C ALA A 498 -11.76 -5.13 -5.38
N ARG A 499 -10.73 -4.45 -4.81
CA ARG A 499 -10.03 -4.91 -3.60
C ARG A 499 -10.94 -5.01 -2.38
N ARG A 500 -11.87 -4.07 -2.21
CA ARG A 500 -12.82 -4.03 -1.08
C ARG A 500 -14.03 -4.93 -1.27
N ALA A 501 -14.38 -5.21 -2.53
CA ALA A 501 -15.40 -6.18 -2.87
C ALA A 501 -14.95 -7.64 -2.61
N GLU A 502 -13.64 -7.88 -2.49
CA GLU A 502 -13.04 -9.21 -2.28
C GLU A 502 -13.42 -10.24 -3.38
N GLU A 503 -13.77 -9.75 -4.58
CA GLU A 503 -14.20 -10.59 -5.71
C GLU A 503 -13.03 -11.17 -6.51
N VAL A 504 -11.90 -10.48 -6.49
CA VAL A 504 -10.72 -10.82 -7.29
C VAL A 504 -9.58 -11.28 -6.41
N GLU A 505 -8.85 -12.27 -6.90
CA GLU A 505 -7.68 -12.78 -6.19
C GLU A 505 -6.61 -11.69 -6.04
N PRO A 506 -5.79 -11.73 -4.98
CA PRO A 506 -4.77 -10.72 -4.75
C PRO A 506 -3.75 -10.56 -5.90
N MET A 507 -3.45 -11.63 -6.63
CA MET A 507 -2.60 -11.56 -7.82
C MET A 507 -3.25 -10.75 -8.94
N CYS A 508 -4.56 -10.89 -9.11
CA CYS A 508 -5.29 -10.10 -10.09
C CYS A 508 -5.27 -8.61 -9.78
N LEU A 509 -5.39 -8.25 -8.49
CA LEU A 509 -5.32 -6.85 -8.05
C LEU A 509 -3.96 -6.23 -8.39
N ILE A 510 -2.87 -7.00 -8.30
CA ILE A 510 -1.54 -6.54 -8.71
C ILE A 510 -1.52 -6.24 -10.21
N ASP A 511 -2.06 -7.13 -11.03
CA ASP A 511 -2.11 -6.94 -12.49
C ASP A 511 -3.01 -5.75 -12.88
N MET A 512 -4.13 -5.57 -12.17
CA MET A 512 -5.01 -4.41 -12.33
C MET A 512 -4.27 -3.10 -11.99
N ASP A 513 -3.54 -3.07 -10.89
CA ASP A 513 -2.72 -1.94 -10.48
C ASP A 513 -1.59 -1.63 -11.49
N ILE A 514 -0.94 -2.66 -12.02
CA ILE A 514 0.05 -2.57 -13.11
C ILE A 514 -0.59 -1.91 -14.35
N THR A 515 -1.77 -2.39 -14.73
CA THR A 515 -2.52 -1.87 -15.87
C THR A 515 -2.83 -0.37 -15.71
N CYS A 516 -3.20 0.05 -14.50
CA CYS A 516 -3.53 1.45 -14.22
C CYS A 516 -2.33 2.39 -14.32
N SER A 517 -1.15 1.95 -13.90
CA SER A 517 0.04 2.80 -13.81
C SER A 517 0.59 3.31 -15.14
N GLY A 518 0.37 2.59 -16.25
CA GLY A 518 0.80 3.00 -17.60
C GLY A 518 2.32 3.13 -17.81
N ASN A 519 3.11 3.18 -16.74
CA ASN A 519 4.54 3.40 -16.75
C ASN A 519 5.21 2.52 -15.69
N TYR A 520 6.31 1.86 -16.06
CA TYR A 520 7.00 0.88 -15.20
C TYR A 520 7.53 1.48 -13.90
N ASP A 521 7.74 2.80 -13.85
CA ASP A 521 8.19 3.51 -12.65
C ASP A 521 7.12 3.56 -11.54
N SER A 522 5.83 3.64 -11.88
CA SER A 522 4.72 3.66 -10.92
C SER A 522 4.36 2.25 -10.41
N ILE A 523 4.64 1.21 -11.21
CA ILE A 523 4.46 -0.20 -10.85
C ILE A 523 5.22 -0.54 -9.57
N LEU A 524 6.39 0.06 -9.36
CA LEU A 524 7.24 -0.21 -8.20
C LEU A 524 6.65 0.30 -6.89
N VAL A 525 6.03 1.48 -6.91
CA VAL A 525 5.36 2.07 -5.75
C VAL A 525 4.12 1.25 -5.37
N ILE A 526 3.43 0.68 -6.35
CA ILE A 526 2.24 -0.13 -6.10
C ILE A 526 2.60 -1.54 -5.67
N ILE A 527 3.59 -2.19 -6.29
CA ILE A 527 4.11 -3.47 -5.78
C ILE A 527 4.56 -3.29 -4.34
N ALA A 528 5.28 -2.21 -4.00
CA ALA A 528 5.66 -1.93 -2.62
C ALA A 528 4.45 -1.71 -1.70
N SER A 529 3.42 -0.98 -2.16
CA SER A 529 2.21 -0.70 -1.35
C SER A 529 1.33 -1.94 -1.14
N THR A 530 1.17 -2.77 -2.18
CA THR A 530 0.40 -4.02 -2.15
C THR A 530 1.14 -5.10 -1.38
N LEU A 531 2.47 -5.21 -1.53
CA LEU A 531 3.29 -6.07 -0.68
C LEU A 531 3.14 -5.67 0.78
N ALA A 532 3.22 -4.38 1.07
CA ALA A 532 3.11 -3.91 2.44
C ALA A 532 1.70 -4.09 3.05
N TYR A 533 0.63 -3.95 2.25
CA TYR A 533 -0.72 -4.39 2.64
C TYR A 533 -0.79 -5.89 2.93
N MET A 534 -0.08 -6.71 2.14
CA MET A 534 -0.01 -8.17 2.33
C MET A 534 0.92 -8.60 3.48
N LEU A 535 1.83 -7.74 3.92
CA LEU A 535 2.70 -7.95 5.08
C LEU A 535 2.03 -7.53 6.40
N THR A 536 1.08 -6.59 6.34
CA THR A 536 0.27 -6.16 7.49
C THR A 536 -0.98 -7.02 7.72
N ARG A 537 -1.52 -7.66 6.66
CA ARG A 537 -2.53 -8.72 6.77
C ARG A 537 -1.94 -10.03 7.25
#